data_AF-A0A386HLS2-F1
#
_entry.id   AF-A0A386HLS2-F1
#
_cell.length_a   1.000
_cell.length_b   1.000
_cell.length_c   1.000
_cell.angle_alpha   90.00
_cell.angle_beta   90.00
_cell.angle_gamma   90.00
#
_symmetry.space_group_name_H-M   'P 1'
#
loop_
_entity.id
_entity.type
_entity.pdbx_description
1 polymer ?
#
loop_
_entity_poly.entity_id
_entity_poly.type
_entity_poly.pdbx_seq_one_letter_code
_entity_poly.pdbx_strand_id
1 'polypeptide(L)'
;MSRKEQMLFLITEYHSSGLSLKSFCEQKQIKTFHYWCKKLKEPEQGAFVPIRQAVASAEHNGVELIYPGGVRIRLEHFDLNRINQLIHLG
;
A
#
# COMPACT_ATOMS: atom_id res chain seq x y z
N MET A 1 20.56 -3.01 -29.79
CA MET A 1 19.89 -2.48 -28.58
C MET A 1 20.18 -1.01 -28.44
N SER A 2 19.15 -0.21 -28.19
CA SER A 2 19.27 1.21 -27.86
C SER A 2 19.81 1.40 -26.45
N ARG A 3 20.53 2.51 -26.20
CA ARG A 3 21.03 2.88 -24.86
C ARG A 3 19.91 2.97 -23.82
N LYS A 4 18.68 3.30 -24.25
CA LYS A 4 17.48 3.31 -23.39
C LYS A 4 17.08 1.89 -22.95
N GLU A 5 17.09 0.94 -23.87
CA GLU A 5 16.71 -0.46 -23.60
C GLU A 5 17.70 -1.13 -22.65
N GLN A 6 19.00 -0.90 -22.87
CA GLN A 6 20.05 -1.40 -21.98
C GLN A 6 19.88 -0.88 -20.54
N MET A 7 19.46 0.37 -20.39
CA MET A 7 19.27 0.96 -19.09
C MET A 7 18.00 0.44 -18.39
N LEU A 8 16.91 0.24 -19.14
CA LEU A 8 15.70 -0.40 -18.61
C LEU A 8 16.01 -1.81 -18.10
N PHE A 9 16.79 -2.57 -18.85
CA PHE A 9 17.25 -3.90 -18.44
C PHE A 9 18.04 -3.85 -17.11
N LEU A 10 19.01 -2.93 -17.01
CA LEU A 10 19.78 -2.76 -15.77
C LEU A 10 18.92 -2.33 -14.58
N ILE A 11 17.84 -1.58 -14.81
CA ILE A 11 16.88 -1.20 -13.75
C ILE A 11 16.08 -2.40 -13.30
N THR A 12 15.61 -3.25 -14.22
CA THR A 12 14.94 -4.49 -13.84
C THR A 12 15.85 -5.42 -13.04
N GLU A 13 17.13 -5.51 -13.44
CA GLU A 13 18.14 -6.29 -12.72
C GLU A 13 18.47 -5.69 -11.34
N TYR A 14 18.50 -4.37 -11.22
CA TYR A 14 18.67 -3.69 -9.94
C TYR A 14 17.50 -3.98 -8.99
N HIS A 15 16.26 -3.87 -9.47
CA HIS A 15 15.07 -4.15 -8.66
C HIS A 15 15.00 -5.61 -8.20
N SER A 16 15.43 -6.57 -9.01
CA SER A 16 15.47 -7.98 -8.63
C SER A 16 16.64 -8.32 -7.70
N SER A 17 17.75 -7.56 -7.76
CA SER A 17 18.95 -7.83 -6.96
C SER A 17 18.79 -7.56 -5.46
N GLY A 18 17.87 -6.66 -5.07
CA GLY A 18 17.73 -6.21 -3.67
C GLY A 18 18.95 -5.47 -3.11
N LEU A 19 19.94 -5.16 -3.96
CA LEU A 19 21.17 -4.47 -3.57
C LEU A 19 20.93 -2.97 -3.41
N SER A 20 21.76 -2.33 -2.59
CA SER A 20 21.78 -0.87 -2.56
C SER A 20 22.28 -0.30 -3.89
N LEU A 21 21.80 0.90 -4.26
CA LEU A 21 22.23 1.57 -5.49
C LEU A 21 23.75 1.68 -5.61
N LYS A 22 24.45 1.93 -4.49
CA LYS A 22 25.91 2.04 -4.46
C LYS A 22 26.57 0.70 -4.81
N SER A 23 26.17 -0.38 -4.14
CA SER A 23 26.69 -1.72 -4.37
C SER A 23 26.42 -2.21 -5.80
N PHE A 24 25.24 -1.91 -6.34
CA PHE A 24 24.90 -2.25 -7.72
C PHE A 24 25.74 -1.48 -8.74
N CYS A 25 25.92 -0.16 -8.54
CA CYS A 25 26.78 0.65 -9.41
C CYS A 25 28.24 0.20 -9.37
N GLU A 26 28.75 -0.22 -8.20
CA GLU A 26 30.11 -0.75 -8.04
C GLU A 26 30.28 -2.09 -8.77
N GLN A 27 29.33 -3.03 -8.60
CA GLN A 27 29.37 -4.33 -9.27
C GLN A 27 29.32 -4.23 -10.79
N LYS A 28 28.45 -3.36 -11.32
CA LYS A 28 28.26 -3.18 -12.77
C LYS A 28 29.21 -2.14 -13.39
N GLN A 29 29.97 -1.42 -12.57
CA GLN A 29 30.85 -0.31 -12.94
C GLN A 29 30.13 0.82 -13.70
N ILE A 30 28.90 1.16 -13.29
CA ILE A 30 28.04 2.14 -13.99
C ILE A 30 27.83 3.38 -13.13
N LYS A 31 28.50 4.48 -13.47
CA LYS A 31 28.38 5.76 -12.74
C LYS A 31 27.11 6.55 -13.07
N THR A 32 26.54 6.35 -14.26
CA THR A 32 25.37 7.12 -14.74
C THR A 32 24.02 6.53 -14.32
N PHE A 33 24.03 5.37 -13.66
CA PHE A 33 22.82 4.63 -13.29
C PHE A 33 21.92 5.41 -12.33
N HIS A 34 22.51 6.20 -11.43
CA HIS A 34 21.78 7.09 -10.52
C HIS A 34 20.85 8.09 -11.25
N TYR A 35 21.32 8.68 -12.35
CA TYR A 35 20.52 9.60 -13.18
C TYR A 35 19.28 8.88 -13.75
N TRP A 36 19.45 7.64 -14.20
CA TRP A 36 18.38 6.85 -14.79
C TRP A 36 17.36 6.37 -13.75
N CYS A 37 17.81 5.95 -12.57
CA CYS A 37 16.91 5.69 -11.45
C CYS A 37 16.08 6.92 -11.08
N LYS A 38 16.67 8.13 -11.07
CA LYS A 38 15.93 9.36 -10.77
C LYS A 38 14.97 9.77 -11.90
N LYS A 39 15.34 9.49 -13.15
CA LYS A 39 14.53 9.81 -14.34
C LYS A 39 13.32 8.88 -14.52
N LEU A 40 13.45 7.62 -14.07
CA LEU A 40 12.42 6.59 -14.20
C LEU A 40 11.64 6.34 -12.92
N LYS A 41 12.12 6.82 -11.76
CA LYS A 41 11.21 7.16 -10.69
C LYS A 41 10.24 8.17 -11.28
N GLU A 42 9.00 7.74 -11.52
CA GLU A 42 7.90 8.66 -11.72
C GLU A 42 8.03 9.75 -10.66
N PRO A 43 7.78 11.02 -11.00
CA PRO A 43 7.77 12.06 -9.99
C PRO A 43 6.81 11.58 -8.91
N GLU A 44 7.34 11.23 -7.73
CA GLU A 44 6.56 11.18 -6.50
C GLU A 44 6.23 12.62 -6.11
N GLN A 45 5.56 13.32 -7.02
CA GLN A 45 4.83 14.54 -6.78
C GLN A 45 3.49 14.10 -6.23
N GLY A 46 3.40 13.95 -4.91
CA GLY A 46 2.14 14.05 -4.16
C GLY A 46 0.90 13.44 -4.81
N ALA A 47 1.02 12.25 -5.41
CA ALA A 47 -0.10 11.61 -6.06
C ALA A 47 -0.92 10.90 -4.97
N PHE A 48 -2.22 11.15 -4.96
CA PHE A 48 -3.14 10.43 -4.08
C PHE A 48 -2.97 8.93 -4.30
N VAL A 49 -2.63 8.20 -3.23
CA VAL A 49 -2.64 6.74 -3.26
C VAL A 49 -4.10 6.32 -3.35
N PRO A 50 -4.52 5.55 -4.37
CA PRO A 50 -5.89 5.09 -4.47
C PRO A 50 -6.19 4.17 -3.29
N ILE A 51 -7.05 4.61 -2.37
CA ILE A 51 -7.63 3.75 -1.35
C ILE A 51 -8.55 2.81 -2.11
N ARG A 52 -8.13 1.55 -2.26
CA ARG A 52 -9.04 0.50 -2.71
C ARG A 52 -10.10 0.40 -1.63
N GLN A 53 -11.30 0.88 -1.93
CA GLN A 53 -12.47 0.59 -1.12
C GLN A 53 -12.52 -0.93 -1.09
N ALA A 54 -12.23 -1.53 0.06
CA ALA A 54 -12.55 -2.92 0.27
C ALA A 54 -14.04 -2.97 0.00
N VAL A 55 -14.42 -3.53 -1.17
CA VAL A 55 -15.79 -3.89 -1.45
C VAL A 55 -16.24 -4.61 -0.22
N ALA A 56 -17.15 -3.97 0.52
CA ALA A 56 -17.78 -4.53 1.68
C ALA A 56 -18.39 -5.84 1.20
N SER A 57 -17.60 -6.90 1.34
CA SER A 57 -18.10 -8.25 1.30
C SER A 57 -19.20 -8.22 2.35
N ALA A 58 -20.41 -8.58 1.95
CA ALA A 58 -21.66 -8.36 2.68
C ALA A 58 -21.76 -9.19 3.98
N GLU A 59 -20.67 -9.26 4.73
CA GLU A 59 -20.42 -10.00 5.96
C GLU A 59 -19.63 -9.12 6.95
N HIS A 60 -19.78 -7.79 6.88
CA HIS A 60 -19.35 -6.91 7.97
C HIS A 60 -20.28 -7.11 9.17
N ASN A 61 -20.08 -8.20 9.89
CA ASN A 61 -20.73 -8.46 11.17
C ASN A 61 -20.13 -7.63 12.31
N GLY A 62 -19.09 -6.83 12.04
CA GLY A 62 -18.44 -6.01 13.04
C GLY A 62 -18.94 -4.58 13.11
N VAL A 63 -19.15 -4.05 14.32
CA VAL A 63 -19.49 -2.63 14.56
C VAL A 63 -18.44 -1.99 15.47
N GLU A 64 -18.05 -0.76 15.16
CA GLU A 64 -17.18 0.05 16.00
C GLU A 64 -17.95 1.23 16.60
N LEU A 65 -17.93 1.36 17.92
CA LEU A 65 -18.48 2.47 18.68
C LEU A 65 -17.35 3.42 19.08
N ILE A 66 -17.49 4.70 18.78
CA ILE A 66 -16.51 5.74 19.10
C ILE A 66 -17.15 6.71 20.09
N TYR A 67 -16.61 6.78 21.31
CA TYR A 67 -17.09 7.68 22.34
C TYR A 67 -16.35 9.03 22.32
N PRO A 68 -16.99 10.13 22.79
CA PRO A 68 -16.36 11.45 22.88
C PRO A 68 -15.09 11.58 23.74
N GLY A 69 -14.64 10.50 24.41
CA GLY A 69 -13.37 10.45 25.14
C GLY A 69 -12.25 9.69 24.42
N GLY A 70 -12.46 9.31 23.15
CA GLY A 70 -11.49 8.53 22.37
C GLY A 70 -11.52 7.02 22.64
N VAL A 71 -12.42 6.56 23.53
CA VAL A 71 -12.66 5.13 23.73
C VAL A 71 -13.34 4.55 22.48
N ARG A 72 -12.75 3.48 21.96
CA ARG A 72 -13.25 2.76 20.78
C ARG A 72 -13.56 1.33 21.19
N ILE A 73 -14.80 0.90 20.94
CA ILE A 73 -15.24 -0.47 21.22
C ILE A 73 -15.51 -1.13 19.87
N ARG A 74 -14.83 -2.24 19.60
CA ARG A 74 -15.06 -3.04 18.40
C ARG A 74 -15.78 -4.32 18.79
N LEU A 75 -16.89 -4.57 18.12
CA LEU A 75 -17.68 -5.80 18.22
C LEU A 75 -17.44 -6.54 16.93
N GLU A 76 -16.98 -7.78 16.97
CA GLU A 76 -16.74 -8.61 15.78
C GLU A 76 -18.04 -9.25 15.25
N HIS A 77 -19.05 -9.36 16.11
CA HIS A 77 -20.36 -9.92 15.79
C HIS A 77 -21.46 -9.01 16.36
N PHE A 78 -22.23 -8.38 15.49
CA PHE A 78 -23.27 -7.43 15.81
C PHE A 78 -24.49 -7.68 14.93
N ASP A 79 -25.61 -8.05 15.56
CA ASP A 79 -26.89 -8.26 14.91
C ASP A 79 -27.91 -7.25 15.45
N LEU A 80 -28.20 -6.24 14.63
CA LEU A 80 -29.15 -5.17 14.97
C LEU A 80 -30.55 -5.73 15.21
N ASN A 81 -30.97 -6.76 14.47
CA ASN A 81 -32.30 -7.34 14.61
C ASN A 81 -32.45 -8.04 15.96
N ARG A 82 -31.40 -8.76 16.39
CA ARG A 82 -31.38 -9.42 17.70
C ARG A 82 -31.41 -8.42 18.85
N ILE A 83 -30.67 -7.33 18.75
CA ILE A 83 -30.68 -6.26 19.75
C ILE A 83 -32.08 -5.62 19.83
N ASN A 84 -32.69 -5.32 18.69
CA ASN A 84 -34.02 -4.74 18.63
C ASN A 84 -35.08 -5.65 19.29
N GLN A 85 -35.03 -6.95 19.02
CA GLN A 85 -35.89 -7.93 19.69
C GLN A 85 -35.72 -7.92 21.21
N LEU A 86 -34.48 -7.85 21.71
CA LEU A 86 -34.21 -7.82 23.15
C LEU A 86 -34.72 -6.54 23.83
N ILE A 87 -34.66 -5.39 23.16
CA ILE A 87 -35.16 -4.12 23.71
C ILE A 87 -36.68 -4.15 23.89
N HIS A 88 -37.40 -4.87 23.02
CA HIS A 88 -38.86 -5.00 23.09
C HIS A 88 -39.37 -6.13 24.00
N LEU A 89 -38.47 -6.91 24.61
CA LEU A 89 -38.81 -7.96 25.59
C LEU A 89 -38.83 -7.45 27.05
N GLY A 90 -38.46 -6.18 27.26
CA GLY A 90 -38.47 -5.52 28.57
C GLY A 90 -39.67 -4.63 28.81
#